data_AF-A0A1W1BLD2-F1
#
_entry.id   AF-A0A1W1BLD2-F1
#
_cell.length_a   1.000
_cell.length_b   1.000
_cell.length_c   1.000
_cell.angle_alpha   90.00
_cell.angle_beta   90.00
_cell.angle_gamma   90.00
#
_symmetry.space_group_name_H-M   'P 1'
#
loop_
_entity.id
_entity.type
_entity.pdbx_description
1 polymer ?
#
loop_
_entity_poly.entity_id
_entity_poly.type
_entity_poly.pdbx_seq_one_letter_code
_entity_poly.pdbx_strand_id
1 'polypeptide(L)'
;MKNIRVAFSMIELIMVIVVMGILSALAMPQLDSDTRVGARDNIYSALQFTRNLALIDNRTNPEEDKWQQELWTIAFSSSSKGETYSIGSNQNHENVFSQKECAIDPANGKYFYNRNGDTEIGKNESPNVFLGINFGVDKVLFSDGCSGAKHIAFDNLGRPFVGSTFSKKPLYSKVMTRDCKMIVKFKDTDLEDLEFSIKKETGFVEIVKG
;
A
#
# COMPACT_ATOMS: atom_id res chain seq x y z
N MET A 1 46.58 4.53 -51.89
CA MET A 1 45.78 4.52 -50.63
C MET A 1 46.74 4.52 -49.45
N LYS A 2 46.70 5.56 -48.60
CA LYS A 2 47.61 5.72 -47.46
C LYS A 2 46.95 5.06 -46.23
N ASN A 3 47.49 3.94 -45.77
CA ASN A 3 47.05 3.28 -44.55
C ASN A 3 47.57 4.07 -43.34
N ILE A 4 46.69 4.81 -42.65
CA ILE A 4 46.99 5.43 -41.37
C ILE A 4 46.80 4.34 -40.30
N ARG A 5 47.91 3.83 -39.74
CA ARG A 5 47.86 3.03 -38.51
C ARG A 5 48.03 3.97 -37.33
N VAL A 6 46.92 4.29 -36.66
CA VAL A 6 46.94 5.00 -35.38
C VAL A 6 47.23 3.97 -34.30
N ALA A 7 48.42 4.02 -33.72
CA ALA A 7 48.78 3.17 -32.59
C ALA A 7 48.31 3.86 -31.30
N PHE A 8 47.45 3.18 -30.56
CA PHE A 8 46.96 3.67 -29.28
C PHE A 8 48.07 3.54 -28.22
N SER A 9 48.32 4.60 -27.46
CA SER A 9 49.37 4.57 -26.44
C SER A 9 48.90 3.83 -25.19
N MET A 10 49.80 3.11 -24.52
CA MET A 10 49.48 2.45 -23.24
C MET A 10 48.95 3.43 -22.18
N ILE A 11 49.43 4.68 -22.18
CA ILE A 11 48.96 5.70 -21.23
C ILE A 11 47.54 6.18 -21.55
N GLU A 12 47.18 6.21 -22.84
CA GLU A 12 45.86 6.60 -23.32
C GLU A 12 44.82 5.55 -22.92
N LEU A 13 45.20 4.27 -22.96
CA LEU A 13 44.39 3.16 -22.45
C LEU A 13 44.12 3.25 -20.95
N ILE A 14 45.15 3.57 -20.17
CA ILE A 14 44.99 3.74 -18.73
C ILE A 14 44.04 4.92 -18.44
N MET A 15 44.19 6.04 -19.15
CA MET A 15 43.31 7.20 -18.97
C MET A 15 41.86 6.88 -19.29
N VAL A 16 41.59 6.16 -20.39
CA VAL A 16 40.23 5.76 -20.77
C VAL A 16 39.59 4.84 -19.72
N ILE A 17 40.33 3.88 -19.17
CA ILE A 17 39.82 2.97 -18.13
C ILE A 17 39.49 3.75 -16.86
N VAL A 18 40.36 4.68 -16.44
CA VAL A 18 40.13 5.51 -15.25
C VAL A 18 38.90 6.40 -15.43
N VAL A 19 38.78 7.07 -16.59
CA VAL A 19 37.63 7.94 -16.89
C VAL A 19 36.34 7.11 -16.97
N MET A 20 36.36 5.95 -17.63
CA MET A 20 35.20 5.06 -17.68
C MET A 20 34.82 4.53 -16.29
N GLY A 21 35.79 4.25 -15.42
CA GLY A 21 35.55 3.82 -14.04
C GLY A 21 34.83 4.89 -13.21
N ILE A 22 35.29 6.15 -13.30
CA ILE A 22 34.67 7.28 -12.62
C ILE A 22 33.24 7.53 -13.15
N LEU A 23 33.08 7.54 -14.47
CA LEU A 23 31.75 7.73 -15.09
C LEU A 23 30.79 6.60 -14.73
N SER A 24 31.26 5.36 -14.66
CA SER A 24 30.43 4.21 -14.27
C SER A 24 29.97 4.30 -12.82
N ALA A 25 30.85 4.75 -11.91
CA ALA A 25 30.49 4.94 -10.51
C ALA A 25 29.46 6.05 -10.30
N LEU A 26 29.52 7.13 -11.10
CA LEU A 26 28.53 8.22 -11.06
C LEU A 26 27.22 7.87 -11.76
N ALA A 27 27.24 6.92 -12.70
CA ALA A 27 26.07 6.52 -13.48
C ALA A 27 25.24 5.41 -12.81
N MET A 28 25.70 4.79 -11.71
CA MET A 28 24.91 3.78 -10.98
C MET A 28 23.75 4.46 -10.21
N PRO A 29 22.48 4.22 -10.59
CA PRO A 29 21.35 4.69 -9.81
C PRO A 29 21.25 3.92 -8.48
N GLN A 30 20.92 4.62 -7.40
CA GLN A 30 20.59 3.99 -6.11
C GLN A 30 19.34 3.11 -6.26
N LEU A 31 19.52 1.80 -6.04
CA LEU A 31 18.45 0.79 -6.08
C LEU A 31 17.42 0.97 -4.96
N ASP A 32 17.72 1.78 -3.93
CA ASP A 32 16.83 2.09 -2.80
C ASP A 32 15.54 2.82 -3.22
N SER A 33 15.53 3.44 -4.42
CA SER A 33 14.32 4.06 -4.98
C SER A 33 13.22 3.05 -5.33
N ASP A 34 13.57 1.81 -5.67
CA ASP A 34 12.62 0.83 -6.21
C ASP A 34 11.65 0.32 -5.13
N THR A 35 12.13 0.09 -3.90
CA THR A 35 11.29 -0.38 -2.80
C THR A 35 10.30 0.67 -2.34
N ARG A 36 10.72 1.94 -2.24
CA ARG A 36 9.85 3.07 -1.87
C ARG A 36 8.75 3.31 -2.91
N VAL A 37 9.14 3.34 -4.19
CA VAL A 37 8.20 3.52 -5.31
C VAL A 37 7.25 2.33 -5.41
N GLY A 38 7.76 1.10 -5.27
CA GLY A 38 6.95 -0.11 -5.22
C GLY A 38 5.94 -0.10 -4.08
N ALA A 39 6.35 0.31 -2.86
CA ALA A 39 5.44 0.46 -1.72
C ALA A 39 4.33 1.47 -2.02
N ARG A 40 4.71 2.62 -2.59
CA ARG A 40 3.78 3.70 -2.92
C ARG A 40 2.71 3.23 -3.89
N ASP A 41 3.13 2.64 -5.00
CA ASP A 41 2.23 2.21 -6.07
C ASP A 41 1.35 1.04 -5.62
N ASN A 42 1.89 0.13 -4.81
CA ASN A 42 1.13 -0.97 -4.20
C ASN A 42 0.02 -0.46 -3.29
N ILE A 43 0.35 0.40 -2.32
CA ILE A 43 -0.60 0.95 -1.35
C ILE A 43 -1.64 1.84 -2.05
N TYR A 44 -1.20 2.66 -3.00
CA TYR A 44 -2.09 3.51 -3.79
C TYR A 44 -3.11 2.69 -4.59
N SER A 45 -2.65 1.63 -5.25
CA SER A 45 -3.49 0.70 -6.00
C SER A 45 -4.48 -0.02 -5.07
N ALA A 46 -4.01 -0.52 -3.92
CA ALA A 46 -4.85 -1.19 -2.92
C ALA A 46 -5.99 -0.30 -2.40
N LEU A 47 -5.71 0.97 -2.11
CA LEU A 47 -6.72 1.94 -1.65
C LEU A 47 -7.75 2.23 -2.74
N GLN A 48 -7.30 2.50 -3.97
CA GLN A 48 -8.20 2.74 -5.09
C GLN A 48 -9.05 1.52 -5.42
N PHE A 49 -8.45 0.33 -5.38
CA PHE A 49 -9.15 -0.92 -5.62
C PHE A 49 -10.26 -1.14 -4.59
N THR A 50 -9.96 -0.96 -3.30
CA THR A 50 -10.96 -1.05 -2.22
C THR A 50 -12.11 -0.07 -2.43
N ARG A 51 -11.80 1.18 -2.78
CA ARG A 51 -12.81 2.20 -3.08
C ARG A 51 -13.67 1.81 -4.28
N ASN A 52 -13.05 1.31 -5.35
CA ASN A 52 -13.77 0.91 -6.56
C ASN A 52 -14.68 -0.29 -6.30
N LEU A 53 -14.26 -1.25 -5.47
CA LEU A 53 -15.13 -2.33 -5.01
C LEU A 53 -16.38 -1.78 -4.31
N ALA A 54 -16.23 -0.81 -3.39
CA ALA A 54 -17.36 -0.20 -2.72
C ALA A 54 -18.35 0.51 -3.67
N LEU A 55 -17.84 1.18 -4.71
CA LEU A 55 -18.66 1.87 -5.70
C LEU A 55 -19.46 0.91 -6.60
N ILE A 56 -18.90 -0.27 -6.89
CA ILE A 56 -19.52 -1.26 -7.79
C ILE A 56 -20.44 -2.20 -7.01
N ASP A 57 -20.03 -2.60 -5.81
CA ASP A 57 -20.72 -3.57 -4.97
C ASP A 57 -21.25 -2.88 -3.71
N ASN A 58 -22.51 -2.45 -3.79
CA ASN A 58 -23.17 -1.75 -2.70
C ASN A 58 -23.51 -2.70 -1.53
N ARG A 59 -22.77 -2.56 -0.45
CA ARG A 59 -22.98 -3.28 0.83
C ARG A 59 -23.67 -2.43 1.91
N THR A 60 -24.19 -1.26 1.55
CA THR A 60 -24.85 -0.36 2.49
C THR A 60 -26.29 -0.80 2.70
N ASN A 61 -26.61 -1.33 3.88
CA ASN A 61 -27.98 -1.66 4.27
C ASN A 61 -28.38 -1.03 5.62
N PRO A 62 -28.95 0.18 5.63
CA PRO A 62 -29.31 0.86 6.88
C PRO A 62 -30.32 0.12 7.78
N GLU A 63 -31.03 -0.88 7.26
CA GLU A 63 -31.99 -1.71 8.01
C GLU A 63 -31.29 -2.77 8.89
N GLU A 64 -30.02 -3.09 8.62
CA GLU A 64 -29.24 -4.08 9.36
C GLU A 64 -28.31 -3.41 10.38
N ASP A 65 -28.39 -3.77 11.65
CA ASP A 65 -27.62 -3.11 12.74
C ASP A 65 -26.10 -3.14 12.54
N LYS A 66 -25.59 -4.10 11.74
CA LYS A 66 -24.17 -4.35 11.49
C LYS A 66 -23.74 -4.02 10.07
N TRP A 67 -24.54 -3.27 9.30
CA TRP A 67 -24.25 -3.02 7.90
C TRP A 67 -22.88 -2.39 7.63
N GLN A 68 -22.33 -1.61 8.58
CA GLN A 68 -20.98 -1.04 8.43
C GLN A 68 -19.87 -2.10 8.40
N GLN A 69 -20.11 -3.28 8.96
CA GLN A 69 -19.15 -4.39 8.92
C GLN A 69 -18.99 -4.92 7.49
N GLU A 70 -20.05 -4.85 6.70
CA GLU A 70 -20.08 -5.38 5.33
C GLU A 70 -19.46 -4.42 4.32
N LEU A 71 -19.17 -3.18 4.70
CA LEU A 71 -18.50 -2.23 3.81
C LEU A 71 -17.14 -2.76 3.37
N TRP A 72 -16.81 -2.54 2.10
CA TRP A 72 -15.51 -2.87 1.57
C TRP A 72 -14.43 -2.10 2.31
N THR A 73 -13.54 -2.85 2.95
CA THR A 73 -12.59 -2.35 3.94
C THR A 73 -11.18 -2.75 3.56
N ILE A 74 -10.25 -1.80 3.63
CA ILE A 74 -8.82 -2.08 3.73
C ILE A 74 -8.40 -1.98 5.18
N ALA A 75 -7.82 -3.05 5.72
CA ALA A 75 -7.38 -3.13 7.12
C ALA A 75 -5.88 -3.38 7.19
N PHE A 76 -5.18 -2.58 7.99
CA PHE A 76 -3.74 -2.65 8.22
C PHE A 76 -3.45 -3.35 9.55
N SER A 77 -2.48 -4.25 9.54
CA SER A 77 -2.05 -5.02 10.70
C SER A 77 -0.54 -4.99 10.84
N SER A 78 -0.07 -4.74 12.05
CA SER A 78 1.35 -4.75 12.37
C SER A 78 1.79 -6.18 12.74
N SER A 79 2.94 -6.62 12.21
CA SER A 79 3.57 -7.90 12.54
C SER A 79 5.03 -7.71 12.97
N SER A 80 5.69 -8.77 13.44
CA SER A 80 7.12 -8.72 13.73
C SER A 80 8.00 -8.51 12.49
N LYS A 81 7.47 -8.74 11.28
CA LYS A 81 8.15 -8.48 10.00
C LYS A 81 7.68 -7.18 9.33
N GLY A 82 6.96 -6.31 10.02
CA GLY A 82 6.46 -5.02 9.52
C GLY A 82 4.95 -5.04 9.24
N GLU A 83 4.46 -4.08 8.47
CA GLU A 83 3.03 -3.94 8.20
C GLU A 83 2.52 -4.91 7.13
N THR A 84 1.27 -5.30 7.27
CA THR A 84 0.48 -6.00 6.26
C THR A 84 -0.84 -5.28 6.07
N TYR A 85 -1.53 -5.56 4.97
CA TYR A 85 -2.93 -5.17 4.83
C TYR A 85 -3.81 -6.33 4.39
N SER A 86 -5.12 -6.14 4.43
CA SER A 86 -6.08 -7.04 3.81
C SER A 86 -7.27 -6.25 3.30
N ILE A 87 -7.91 -6.74 2.24
CA ILE A 87 -9.06 -6.09 1.60
C ILE A 87 -10.21 -7.08 1.62
N GLY A 88 -11.33 -6.70 2.26
CA GLY A 88 -12.47 -7.61 2.42
C GLY A 88 -13.76 -6.91 2.84
N SER A 89 -14.83 -7.69 2.87
CA SER A 89 -16.18 -7.31 3.32
C SER A 89 -16.65 -8.35 4.34
N ASN A 90 -16.91 -7.95 5.59
CA ASN A 90 -17.19 -8.88 6.69
C ASN A 90 -18.68 -9.26 6.70
N GLN A 91 -19.06 -10.21 5.86
CA GLN A 91 -20.44 -10.64 5.62
C GLN A 91 -20.98 -11.57 6.71
N ASN A 92 -20.10 -12.35 7.35
CA ASN A 92 -20.47 -13.23 8.46
C ASN A 92 -20.59 -12.49 9.81
N HIS A 93 -20.25 -11.19 9.85
CA HIS A 93 -20.23 -10.34 11.04
C HIS A 93 -19.37 -10.89 12.19
N GLU A 94 -18.30 -11.61 11.86
CA GLU A 94 -17.28 -12.03 12.83
C GLU A 94 -16.35 -10.84 13.17
N ASN A 95 -15.34 -11.08 14.00
CA ASN A 95 -14.46 -9.99 14.46
C ASN A 95 -13.50 -9.48 13.39
N VAL A 96 -13.23 -10.29 12.36
CA VAL A 96 -12.36 -9.99 11.22
C VAL A 96 -12.94 -10.71 10.00
N PHE A 97 -12.80 -10.13 8.80
CA PHE A 97 -13.18 -10.85 7.59
C PHE A 97 -12.24 -12.05 7.37
N SER A 98 -12.84 -13.19 7.03
CA SER A 98 -12.13 -14.43 6.72
C SER A 98 -11.47 -14.38 5.34
N GLN A 99 -10.58 -15.33 5.03
CA GLN A 99 -9.95 -15.40 3.70
C GLN A 99 -10.97 -15.44 2.56
N LYS A 100 -12.13 -16.09 2.75
CA LYS A 100 -13.18 -16.20 1.73
C LYS A 100 -13.95 -14.90 1.50
N GLU A 101 -13.87 -13.98 2.46
CA GLU A 101 -14.48 -12.66 2.42
C GLU A 101 -13.52 -11.59 1.89
N CYS A 102 -12.26 -11.96 1.66
CA CYS A 102 -11.28 -11.09 1.04
C CYS A 102 -11.48 -11.01 -0.47
N ALA A 103 -11.19 -9.84 -1.01
CA ALA A 103 -11.11 -9.65 -2.44
C ALA A 103 -9.94 -10.43 -3.05
N ILE A 104 -10.08 -10.76 -4.33
CA ILE A 104 -9.02 -11.39 -5.12
C ILE A 104 -8.16 -10.28 -5.75
N ASP A 105 -6.85 -10.43 -5.62
CA ASP A 105 -5.86 -9.62 -6.31
C ASP A 105 -5.89 -9.95 -7.81
N PRO A 106 -6.31 -9.01 -8.67
CA PRO A 106 -6.40 -9.25 -10.11
C PRO A 106 -5.02 -9.52 -10.75
N ALA A 107 -3.92 -9.13 -10.12
CA ALA A 107 -2.58 -9.33 -10.67
C ALA A 107 -2.10 -10.79 -10.58
N ASN A 108 -2.62 -11.58 -9.65
CA ASN A 108 -2.12 -12.93 -9.39
C ASN A 108 -3.18 -13.98 -9.01
N GLY A 109 -4.46 -13.58 -8.89
CA GLY A 109 -5.56 -14.49 -8.58
C GLY A 109 -5.58 -14.99 -7.14
N LYS A 110 -4.82 -14.39 -6.23
CA LYS A 110 -4.75 -14.75 -4.81
C LYS A 110 -5.53 -13.76 -3.94
N TYR A 111 -5.84 -14.13 -2.71
CA TYR A 111 -6.60 -13.27 -1.81
C TYR A 111 -5.75 -12.11 -1.29
N PHE A 112 -6.35 -10.92 -1.18
CA PHE A 112 -5.85 -9.81 -0.36
C PHE A 112 -6.08 -10.12 1.13
N TYR A 113 -5.45 -11.18 1.60
CA TYR A 113 -5.63 -11.72 2.94
C TYR A 113 -4.28 -11.91 3.62
N ASN A 114 -4.22 -11.51 4.88
CA ASN A 114 -3.18 -11.88 5.82
C ASN A 114 -3.85 -12.25 7.14
N ARG A 115 -3.47 -13.39 7.71
CA ARG A 115 -4.05 -13.89 8.97
C ARG A 115 -3.53 -13.09 10.17
N ASN A 116 -4.00 -11.85 10.34
CA ASN A 116 -3.74 -10.98 11.49
C ASN A 116 -2.25 -10.86 11.87
N GLY A 117 -1.40 -10.52 10.90
CA GLY A 117 0.02 -10.31 11.13
C GLY A 117 0.85 -11.59 11.03
N ASP A 118 0.36 -12.60 10.32
CA ASP A 118 1.20 -13.73 9.91
C ASP A 118 2.39 -13.22 9.09
N THR A 119 3.56 -13.82 9.30
CA THR A 119 4.84 -13.39 8.75
C THR A 119 5.35 -14.32 7.67
N GLU A 120 4.58 -15.35 7.34
CA GLU A 120 4.79 -16.24 6.21
C GLU A 120 3.69 -16.02 5.17
N ILE A 121 4.08 -16.09 3.88
CA ILE A 121 3.15 -15.89 2.78
C ILE A 121 2.45 -17.22 2.51
N GLY A 122 1.15 -17.28 2.81
CA GLY A 122 0.32 -18.44 2.50
C GLY A 122 0.22 -18.69 1.00
N LYS A 123 -0.01 -19.95 0.61
CA LYS A 123 -0.12 -20.35 -0.82
C LYS A 123 -1.14 -19.50 -1.60
N ASN A 124 -2.26 -19.20 -0.97
CA ASN A 124 -3.40 -18.49 -1.55
C ASN A 124 -3.42 -16.98 -1.21
N GLU A 125 -2.36 -16.46 -0.60
CA GLU A 125 -2.26 -15.05 -0.21
C GLU A 125 -1.44 -14.29 -1.25
N SER A 126 -1.93 -13.11 -1.66
CA SER A 126 -1.18 -12.25 -2.56
C SER A 126 0.07 -11.73 -1.85
N PRO A 127 1.28 -11.89 -2.43
CA PRO A 127 2.49 -11.31 -1.83
C PRO A 127 2.36 -9.80 -1.61
N ASN A 128 1.56 -9.11 -2.43
CA ASN A 128 1.35 -7.66 -2.36
C ASN A 128 0.86 -7.18 -0.98
N VAL A 129 0.21 -8.04 -0.19
CA VAL A 129 -0.28 -7.64 1.14
C VAL A 129 0.82 -7.51 2.20
N PHE A 130 2.00 -8.08 1.96
CA PHE A 130 3.09 -8.17 2.94
C PHE A 130 4.05 -6.97 2.80
N LEU A 131 3.58 -5.79 3.19
CA LEU A 131 4.31 -4.54 2.98
C LEU A 131 5.70 -4.54 3.64
N GLY A 132 5.80 -5.07 4.85
CA GLY A 132 7.05 -5.13 5.60
C GLY A 132 8.09 -6.10 5.03
N ILE A 133 7.66 -7.17 4.36
CA ILE A 133 8.55 -8.17 3.76
C ILE A 133 8.98 -7.71 2.36
N ASN A 134 8.03 -7.26 1.53
CA ASN A 134 8.27 -7.00 0.12
C ASN A 134 8.74 -5.57 -0.17
N PHE A 135 8.42 -4.61 0.70
CA PHE A 135 8.76 -3.21 0.49
C PHE A 135 9.45 -2.55 1.69
N GLY A 136 9.79 -3.32 2.73
CA GLY A 136 10.49 -2.80 3.90
C GLY A 136 9.70 -1.79 4.74
N VAL A 137 8.36 -1.77 4.62
CA VAL A 137 7.49 -0.89 5.42
C VAL A 137 7.52 -1.31 6.90
N ASP A 138 7.84 -0.37 7.78
CA ASP A 138 7.81 -0.55 9.23
C ASP A 138 6.41 -0.29 9.79
N LYS A 139 5.81 0.86 9.45
CA LYS A 139 4.56 1.35 10.04
C LYS A 139 3.70 2.10 9.05
N VAL A 140 2.39 1.92 9.19
CA VAL A 140 1.36 2.76 8.58
C VAL A 140 0.66 3.52 9.70
N LEU A 141 0.76 4.84 9.63
CA LEU A 141 0.25 5.77 10.64
C LEU A 141 -0.86 6.62 10.06
N PHE A 142 -1.96 6.75 10.80
CA PHE A 142 -3.09 7.58 10.40
C PHE A 142 -3.24 8.77 11.34
N SER A 143 -3.44 9.96 10.77
CA SER A 143 -3.68 11.21 11.48
C SER A 143 -4.88 11.98 10.91
N ASP A 144 -5.23 13.11 11.53
CA ASP A 144 -6.32 13.99 11.12
C ASP A 144 -7.70 13.31 11.10
N GLY A 145 -8.38 13.22 9.96
CA GLY A 145 -9.72 12.63 9.82
C GLY A 145 -9.80 11.15 10.17
N CYS A 146 -8.65 10.46 10.25
CA CYS A 146 -8.54 9.02 10.51
C CYS A 146 -7.59 8.69 11.66
N SER A 147 -7.33 9.65 12.57
CA SER A 147 -6.38 9.46 13.67
C SER A 147 -6.62 8.17 14.46
N GLY A 148 -5.58 7.32 14.57
CA GLY A 148 -5.65 6.05 15.29
C GLY A 148 -6.44 4.94 14.59
N ALA A 149 -6.88 5.14 13.35
CA ALA A 149 -7.50 4.10 12.56
C ALA A 149 -6.52 2.96 12.25
N LYS A 150 -7.07 1.75 12.08
CA LYS A 150 -6.37 0.59 11.52
C LYS A 150 -7.07 0.06 10.26
N HIS A 151 -8.14 0.72 9.84
CA HIS A 151 -8.91 0.33 8.69
C HIS A 151 -9.63 1.55 8.12
N ILE A 152 -9.88 1.51 6.83
CA ILE A 152 -10.70 2.46 6.10
C ILE A 152 -11.70 1.63 5.31
N ALA A 153 -12.98 1.85 5.59
CA ALA A 153 -14.06 1.28 4.81
C ALA A 153 -14.68 2.34 3.92
N PHE A 154 -15.31 1.94 2.81
CA PHE A 154 -15.98 2.85 1.91
C PHE A 154 -17.43 2.42 1.71
N ASP A 155 -18.33 3.39 1.68
CA ASP A 155 -19.70 3.14 1.21
C ASP A 155 -19.79 3.22 -0.33
N ASN A 156 -20.99 2.97 -0.84
CA ASN A 156 -21.28 3.00 -2.27
C ASN A 156 -21.24 4.39 -2.93
N LEU A 157 -21.00 5.45 -2.15
CA LEU A 157 -20.74 6.80 -2.65
C LEU A 157 -19.24 7.13 -2.61
N GLY A 158 -18.42 6.22 -2.07
CA GLY A 158 -17.00 6.39 -1.87
C GLY A 158 -16.64 7.14 -0.59
N ARG A 159 -17.60 7.45 0.30
CA ARG A 159 -17.30 8.14 1.56
C ARG A 159 -16.55 7.18 2.49
N PRO A 160 -15.38 7.57 3.01
CA PRO A 160 -14.61 6.74 3.92
C PRO A 160 -15.18 6.76 5.36
N PHE A 161 -15.14 5.58 5.98
CA PHE A 161 -15.48 5.32 7.37
C PHE A 161 -14.23 4.85 8.13
N VAL A 162 -14.04 5.33 9.35
CA VAL A 162 -12.85 5.07 10.18
C VAL A 162 -13.19 4.61 11.59
N GLY A 163 -12.36 3.74 12.17
CA GLY A 163 -12.58 3.17 13.51
C GLY A 163 -13.62 2.05 13.51
N SER A 164 -13.61 1.18 14.52
CA SER A 164 -14.22 -0.18 14.49
C SER A 164 -15.44 -0.34 13.58
N THR A 165 -15.20 -0.61 12.30
CA THR A 165 -16.24 -0.96 11.32
C THR A 165 -17.01 -2.21 11.77
N PHE A 166 -16.40 -3.02 12.64
CA PHE A 166 -16.94 -4.18 13.35
C PHE A 166 -17.89 -3.87 14.53
N SER A 167 -18.52 -2.70 14.56
CA SER A 167 -19.50 -2.34 15.60
C SER A 167 -20.77 -3.17 15.49
N LYS A 168 -21.36 -3.56 16.63
CA LYS A 168 -22.65 -4.27 16.67
C LYS A 168 -23.87 -3.35 16.51
N LYS A 169 -23.66 -2.06 16.33
CA LYS A 169 -24.70 -1.03 16.16
C LYS A 169 -24.33 -0.08 15.02
N PRO A 170 -25.32 0.56 14.37
CA PRO A 170 -25.07 1.54 13.35
C PRO A 170 -24.20 2.70 13.87
N LEU A 171 -23.08 2.95 13.19
CA LEU A 171 -22.09 3.97 13.55
C LEU A 171 -21.95 5.03 12.44
N TYR A 172 -22.99 5.82 12.21
CA TYR A 172 -22.96 6.97 11.30
C TYR A 172 -21.90 8.02 11.71
N SER A 173 -21.55 8.10 13.00
CA SER A 173 -20.50 8.99 13.52
C SER A 173 -19.08 8.60 13.07
N LYS A 174 -18.92 7.47 12.39
CA LYS A 174 -17.63 6.99 11.87
C LYS A 174 -17.36 7.36 10.42
N VAL A 175 -18.32 7.99 9.74
CA VAL A 175 -18.04 8.71 8.49
C VAL A 175 -16.98 9.77 8.77
N MET A 176 -15.93 9.82 7.96
CA MET A 176 -14.91 10.85 8.10
C MET A 176 -15.49 12.25 7.87
N THR A 177 -15.18 13.19 8.76
CA THR A 177 -15.62 14.60 8.66
C THR A 177 -14.52 15.56 8.22
N ARG A 178 -13.28 15.06 8.16
CA ARG A 178 -12.05 15.76 7.74
C ARG A 178 -11.25 14.82 6.86
N ASP A 179 -10.38 15.37 6.01
CA ASP A 179 -9.47 14.56 5.21
C ASP A 179 -8.53 13.76 6.13
N CYS A 180 -8.23 12.54 5.71
CA CYS A 180 -7.35 11.63 6.41
C CYS A 180 -5.95 11.77 5.85
N LYS A 181 -4.95 11.80 6.73
CA LYS A 181 -3.55 11.72 6.36
C LYS A 181 -3.01 10.35 6.77
N MET A 182 -2.42 9.67 5.80
CA MET A 182 -1.77 8.37 5.99
C MET A 182 -0.28 8.52 5.69
N ILE A 183 0.56 8.14 6.66
CA ILE A 183 2.02 8.20 6.57
C ILE A 183 2.55 6.77 6.60
N VAL A 184 3.40 6.42 5.64
CA VAL A 184 4.08 5.13 5.58
C VAL A 184 5.55 5.34 5.91
N LYS A 185 6.02 4.65 6.96
CA LYS A 185 7.40 4.68 7.41
C LYS A 185 8.12 3.40 7.02
N PHE A 186 9.39 3.50 6.69
CA PHE A 186 10.24 2.37 6.32
C PHE A 186 11.14 1.94 7.47
N LYS A 187 11.60 0.69 7.42
CA LYS A 187 12.60 0.16 8.37
C LYS A 187 13.97 0.80 8.13
N ASP A 188 14.27 1.07 6.86
CA ASP A 188 15.42 1.86 6.46
C ASP A 188 15.11 3.34 6.74
N THR A 189 15.88 3.95 7.64
CA THR A 189 15.70 5.34 8.06
C THR A 189 16.21 6.35 7.03
N ASP A 190 16.96 5.91 6.03
CA ASP A 190 17.44 6.76 4.94
C ASP A 190 16.34 6.95 3.87
N LEU A 191 15.33 6.09 3.85
CA LEU A 191 14.16 6.24 3.00
C LEU A 191 13.19 7.29 3.58
N GLU A 192 12.82 8.24 2.74
CA GLU A 192 11.80 9.22 3.10
C GLU A 192 10.42 8.57 3.27
N ASP A 193 9.69 9.02 4.30
CA ASP A 193 8.29 8.64 4.52
C ASP A 193 7.41 8.96 3.30
N LEU A 194 6.46 8.08 2.98
CA LEU A 194 5.39 8.37 2.03
C LEU A 194 4.21 9.04 2.72
N GLU A 195 3.50 9.90 1.99
CA GLU A 195 2.31 10.58 2.49
C GLU A 195 1.16 10.52 1.49
N PHE A 196 0.00 10.09 1.97
CA PHE A 196 -1.25 10.07 1.22
C PHE A 196 -2.32 10.90 1.93
N SER A 197 -3.14 11.61 1.14
CA SER A 197 -4.35 12.29 1.61
C SER A 197 -5.57 11.57 1.06
N ILE A 198 -6.48 11.17 1.94
CA ILE A 198 -7.74 10.50 1.59
C ILE A 198 -8.89 11.47 1.85
N LYS A 199 -9.61 11.85 0.78
CA LYS A 199 -10.66 12.87 0.82
C LYS A 199 -11.91 12.35 1.51
N LYS A 200 -12.45 13.12 2.45
CA LYS A 200 -13.60 12.72 3.28
C LYS A 200 -14.92 12.52 2.55
N GLU A 201 -15.13 13.19 1.41
CA GLU A 201 -16.43 13.13 0.70
C GLU A 201 -16.45 12.04 -0.38
N THR A 202 -15.28 11.73 -0.94
CA THR A 202 -15.18 10.90 -2.15
C THR A 202 -14.32 9.66 -1.96
N GLY A 203 -13.54 9.60 -0.87
CA GLY A 203 -12.54 8.56 -0.65
C GLY A 203 -11.38 8.61 -1.65
N PHE A 204 -11.31 9.65 -2.49
CA PHE A 204 -10.24 9.84 -3.44
C PHE A 204 -8.91 9.92 -2.71
N VAL A 205 -7.89 9.24 -3.26
CA VAL A 205 -6.55 9.20 -2.69
C VAL A 205 -5.63 10.06 -3.54
N GLU A 206 -4.94 10.97 -2.86
CA GLU A 206 -3.91 11.83 -3.42
C GLU A 206 -2.55 11.45 -2.82
N ILE A 207 -1.54 11.30 -3.68
CA ILE A 207 -0.16 11.13 -3.25
C ILE A 207 0.39 12.51 -2.96
N VAL A 208 0.64 12.81 -1.68
CA VAL A 208 1.16 14.11 -1.22
C VAL A 208 2.69 14.11 -1.27
N LYS A 209 3.30 12.97 -0.88
CA LYS A 209 4.74 12.75 -0.94
C LYS A 209 5.01 11.33 -1.44
N GLY A 210 5.78 11.21 -2.53
CA GLY A 210 5.94 9.98 -3.31
C GLY A 210 7.37 9.62 -3.69
#